data_AF-A0A9D9CFY2-F1
#
_entry.id   AF-A0A9D9CFY2-F1
#
_cell.length_a   1.000
_cell.length_b   1.000
_cell.length_c   1.000
_cell.angle_alpha   90.00
_cell.angle_beta   90.00
_cell.angle_gamma   90.00
#
_symmetry.space_group_name_H-M   'P 1'
#
loop_
_entity.id
_entity.type
_entity.pdbx_description
1 polymer ?
#
loop_
_entity_poly.entity_id
_entity_poly.type
_entity_poly.pdbx_seq_one_letter_code
_entity_poly.pdbx_strand_id
1 'polypeptide(L)'
;ALECALQAQPNVCLISEEVEAKNMTLNEVVEQIVEVIVARAEAGLNFGTILIPEGLIEFIPAMRVLIQELNDMLADNEEFAALEGDDAKREYVKSKLTAASCELYRSLPKGIAKQLTLDRDPHGNVMVSQIETEKLLIEMVQKRLAQLKAAGTYKGKFAALNHFFGYEGRCAMPSNFDADYCYSLGNTAAHLIAAGKTGYMALVKNLTKPASEWVAGGVPVTMMMNMERRHGKMKPVIQKALVDLNGAPFKYLAAHRADWADPQLSYIYPGPIQYYGPTEVCDQPTRTLMLEQA
;
A
#
# COMPACT_ATOMS: atom_id res chain seq x y z
N ALA A 1 -3.15 -3.76 -2.33
CA ALA A 1 -3.57 -2.97 -3.49
C ALA A 1 -3.63 -3.82 -4.76
N LEU A 2 -2.54 -4.49 -5.17
CA LEU A 2 -2.47 -5.30 -6.39
C LEU A 2 -3.62 -6.33 -6.52
N GLU A 3 -3.85 -7.16 -5.50
CA GLU A 3 -4.96 -8.15 -5.52
C GLU A 3 -6.32 -7.50 -5.79
N CYS A 4 -6.65 -6.41 -5.09
CA CYS A 4 -7.90 -5.69 -5.30
C CYS A 4 -8.01 -5.12 -6.73
N ALA A 5 -6.90 -4.69 -7.32
CA ALA A 5 -6.88 -4.23 -8.71
C ALA A 5 -7.17 -5.37 -9.69
N LEU A 6 -6.59 -6.55 -9.47
CA LEU A 6 -6.86 -7.75 -10.27
C LEU A 6 -8.32 -8.22 -10.15
N GLN A 7 -8.96 -7.98 -9.01
CA GLN A 7 -10.35 -8.37 -8.73
C GLN A 7 -11.39 -7.37 -9.25
N ALA A 8 -11.07 -6.08 -9.31
CA ALA A 8 -12.06 -5.01 -9.57
C ALA A 8 -11.77 -4.12 -10.78
N GLN A 9 -10.56 -4.18 -11.34
CA GLN A 9 -10.13 -3.38 -12.49
C GLN A 9 -10.37 -1.86 -12.33
N PRO A 10 -9.78 -1.22 -11.30
CA PRO A 10 -9.91 0.22 -11.11
C PRO A 10 -9.23 0.97 -12.27
N ASN A 11 -9.61 2.23 -12.47
CA ASN A 11 -9.00 3.04 -13.54
C ASN A 11 -7.54 3.38 -13.25
N VAL A 12 -7.17 3.47 -11.97
CA VAL A 12 -5.79 3.64 -11.54
C VAL A 12 -5.53 2.71 -10.35
N CYS A 13 -4.40 2.00 -10.38
CA CYS A 13 -3.85 1.34 -9.21
C CYS A 13 -2.37 1.69 -9.09
N LEU A 14 -1.99 2.29 -7.97
CA LEU A 14 -0.60 2.60 -7.67
C LEU A 14 0.06 1.38 -7.00
N ILE A 15 1.28 1.07 -7.40
CA ILE A 15 2.11 0.01 -6.82
C ILE A 15 3.36 0.69 -6.25
N SER A 16 3.51 0.66 -4.92
CA SER A 16 4.58 1.38 -4.23
C SER A 16 5.96 0.93 -4.69
N GLU A 17 6.14 -0.37 -4.91
CA GLU A 17 7.37 -0.97 -5.41
C GLU A 17 7.73 -0.46 -6.82
N GLU A 18 6.74 -0.23 -7.69
CA GLU A 18 6.96 0.34 -9.02
C GLU A 18 7.38 1.80 -8.93
N VAL A 19 6.76 2.56 -8.01
CA VAL A 19 7.10 3.97 -7.73
C VAL A 19 8.55 4.10 -7.25
N GLU A 20 8.97 3.24 -6.33
CA GLU A 20 10.37 3.21 -5.85
C GLU A 20 11.33 2.79 -6.97
N ALA A 21 11.02 1.71 -7.70
CA ALA A 21 11.88 1.18 -8.75
C ALA A 21 12.10 2.18 -9.91
N LYS A 22 11.10 3.01 -10.21
CA LYS A 22 11.18 4.09 -11.20
C LYS A 22 11.68 5.41 -10.64
N ASN A 23 12.01 5.47 -9.35
CA ASN A 23 12.46 6.68 -8.65
C ASN A 23 11.48 7.86 -8.85
N MET A 24 10.17 7.57 -8.84
CA MET A 24 9.14 8.57 -9.12
C MET A 24 9.02 9.58 -7.98
N THR A 25 8.81 10.83 -8.35
CA THR A 25 8.46 11.93 -7.45
C THR A 25 6.97 11.93 -7.14
N LEU A 26 6.59 12.60 -6.04
CA LEU A 26 5.18 12.79 -5.70
C LEU A 26 4.40 13.51 -6.81
N ASN A 27 5.04 14.47 -7.51
CA ASN A 27 4.41 15.17 -8.63
C ASN A 27 4.19 14.24 -9.83
N GLU A 28 5.12 13.35 -10.16
CA GLU A 28 4.93 12.39 -11.26
C GLU A 28 3.80 11.40 -10.96
N VAL A 29 3.65 10.97 -9.71
CA VAL A 29 2.48 10.17 -9.28
C VAL A 29 1.18 10.95 -9.47
N VAL A 30 1.16 12.24 -9.12
CA VAL A 30 0.00 13.12 -9.34
C VAL A 30 -0.29 13.31 -10.83
N GLU A 31 0.72 13.55 -11.66
CA GLU A 31 0.53 13.70 -13.11
C GLU A 31 -0.02 12.41 -13.73
N GLN A 32 0.46 11.22 -13.32
CA GLN A 32 -0.09 9.94 -13.80
C GLN A 32 -1.60 9.82 -13.53
N ILE A 33 -2.05 10.25 -12.34
CA ILE A 33 -3.49 10.27 -12.01
C ILE A 33 -4.24 11.29 -12.87
N VAL A 34 -3.68 12.50 -13.00
CA VAL A 34 -4.26 13.61 -13.76
C VAL A 34 -4.43 13.25 -15.23
N GLU A 35 -3.44 12.59 -15.85
CA GLU A 35 -3.50 12.13 -17.24
C GLU A 35 -4.71 11.24 -17.48
N VAL A 36 -4.96 10.26 -16.60
CA VAL A 36 -6.12 9.38 -16.71
C VAL A 36 -7.43 10.16 -16.51
N ILE A 37 -7.50 11.08 -15.54
CA ILE A 37 -8.70 11.90 -15.32
C ILE A 37 -9.01 12.79 -16.53
N VAL A 38 -7.99 13.42 -17.11
CA VAL A 38 -8.14 14.30 -18.28
C VAL A 38 -8.62 13.50 -19.49
N ALA A 39 -7.94 12.38 -19.81
CA ALA A 39 -8.32 11.52 -20.93
C ALA A 39 -9.76 11.00 -20.81
N ARG A 40 -10.17 10.60 -19.60
CA ARG A 40 -11.55 10.16 -19.33
C ARG A 40 -12.55 11.32 -19.46
N ALA A 41 -12.21 12.51 -18.96
CA ALA A 41 -13.06 13.69 -19.10
C ALA A 41 -13.24 14.14 -20.55
N GLU A 42 -12.22 13.99 -21.41
CA GLU A 42 -12.32 14.20 -22.86
C GLU A 42 -13.32 13.25 -23.53
N ALA A 43 -13.42 12.01 -23.03
CA ALA A 43 -14.44 11.05 -23.42
C ALA A 43 -15.82 11.29 -22.75
N GLY A 44 -16.00 12.39 -22.02
CA GLY A 44 -17.24 12.72 -21.29
C GLY A 44 -17.41 11.99 -19.96
N LEU A 45 -16.44 11.17 -19.55
CA LEU A 45 -16.47 10.37 -18.32
C LEU A 45 -15.83 11.16 -17.17
N ASN A 46 -16.65 11.78 -16.33
CA ASN A 46 -16.20 12.57 -15.17
C ASN A 46 -16.23 11.75 -13.86
N PHE A 47 -15.90 10.46 -13.95
CA PHE A 47 -15.87 9.53 -12.82
C PHE A 47 -14.79 8.45 -13.00
N GLY A 48 -14.37 7.86 -11.90
CA GLY A 48 -13.45 6.73 -11.88
C GLY A 48 -13.06 6.32 -10.46
N THR A 49 -12.28 5.25 -10.36
CA THR A 49 -11.79 4.68 -9.10
C THR A 49 -10.26 4.59 -9.11
N ILE A 50 -9.65 4.92 -7.98
CA ILE A 50 -8.19 4.90 -7.78
C ILE A 50 -7.89 4.06 -6.55
N LEU A 51 -7.03 3.05 -6.69
CA LEU A 51 -6.50 2.27 -5.57
C LEU A 51 -5.11 2.77 -5.19
N ILE A 52 -4.97 3.20 -3.93
CA ILE A 52 -3.75 3.77 -3.37
C ILE A 52 -3.31 2.86 -2.22
N PRO A 53 -2.09 2.31 -2.24
CA PRO A 53 -1.55 1.60 -1.09
C PRO A 53 -1.22 2.60 0.02
N GLU A 54 -1.65 2.31 1.25
CA GLU A 54 -1.43 3.14 2.44
C GLU A 54 0.04 3.57 2.62
N GLY A 55 0.98 2.63 2.41
CA GLY A 55 2.41 2.87 2.56
C GLY A 55 3.08 3.59 1.39
N LEU A 56 2.35 4.07 0.37
CA LEU A 56 2.92 4.65 -0.87
C LEU A 56 4.01 5.70 -0.59
N ILE A 57 3.79 6.56 0.41
CA ILE A 57 4.70 7.66 0.73
C ILE A 57 6.09 7.20 1.19
N GLU A 58 6.23 6.01 1.77
CA GLU A 58 7.53 5.44 2.15
C GLU A 58 8.38 5.04 0.94
N PHE A 59 7.73 4.80 -0.19
CA PHE A 59 8.36 4.35 -1.43
C PHE A 59 8.68 5.51 -2.39
N ILE A 60 8.23 6.72 -2.08
CA ILE A 60 8.66 7.93 -2.80
C ILE A 60 10.02 8.37 -2.22
N PRO A 61 11.12 8.34 -2.99
CA PRO A 61 12.48 8.52 -2.46
C PRO A 61 12.68 9.82 -1.67
N ALA A 62 12.17 10.95 -2.19
CA ALA A 62 12.27 12.24 -1.52
C ALA A 62 11.45 12.30 -0.21
N MET A 63 10.30 11.62 -0.17
CA MET A 63 9.48 11.50 1.04
C MET A 63 10.18 10.62 2.09
N ARG A 64 10.86 9.55 1.67
CA ARG A 64 11.63 8.69 2.58
C ARG A 64 12.75 9.47 3.27
N VAL A 65 13.50 10.28 2.52
CA VAL A 65 14.56 11.14 3.07
C VAL A 65 13.95 12.14 4.06
N LEU A 66 12.86 12.81 3.69
CA LEU A 66 12.14 13.72 4.57
C LEU A 66 11.67 13.02 5.85
N ILE A 67 11.04 11.85 5.75
CA ILE A 67 10.56 11.05 6.89
C ILE A 67 11.72 10.66 7.81
N GLN A 68 12.86 10.27 7.24
CA GLN A 68 14.05 9.92 8.00
C GLN A 68 14.63 11.14 8.74
N GLU A 69 14.79 12.28 8.06
CA GLU A 69 15.21 13.53 8.70
C GLU A 69 14.25 13.93 9.84
N LEU A 70 12.94 13.78 9.64
CA LEU A 70 11.93 14.05 10.66
C LEU A 70 12.01 13.05 11.83
N ASN A 71 12.28 11.77 11.57
CA ASN A 71 12.46 10.77 12.64
C ASN A 71 13.68 11.09 13.49
N ASP A 72 14.82 11.37 12.86
CA ASP A 72 16.05 11.71 13.58
C ASP A 72 15.90 13.03 14.36
N MET A 73 15.18 14.01 13.81
CA MET A 73 14.94 15.31 14.45
C MET A 73 13.93 15.24 15.59
N LEU A 74 12.93 14.34 15.52
CA LEU A 74 11.88 14.21 16.52
C LEU A 74 12.18 13.17 17.60
N ALA A 75 13.17 12.30 17.40
CA ALA A 75 13.68 11.40 18.42
C ALA A 75 14.22 12.21 19.61
N ASP A 76 13.56 12.09 20.77
CA ASP A 76 13.96 12.72 22.04
C ASP A 76 14.09 14.26 21.99
N ASN A 77 13.29 14.94 21.17
CA ASN A 77 13.38 16.40 21.00
C ASN A 77 12.39 17.17 21.92
N GLU A 78 12.84 17.47 23.14
CA GLU A 78 12.08 18.28 24.11
C GLU A 78 11.77 19.70 23.62
N GLU A 79 12.65 20.30 22.79
CA GLU A 79 12.40 21.63 22.22
C GLU A 79 11.17 21.62 21.30
N PHE A 80 11.07 20.62 20.42
CA PHE A 80 9.92 20.48 19.53
C PHE A 80 8.63 20.20 20.32
N ALA A 81 8.72 19.36 21.36
CA ALA A 81 7.58 19.04 22.22
C ALA A 81 7.06 20.27 22.99
N ALA A 82 7.96 21.18 23.39
CA ALA A 82 7.62 22.41 24.11
C ALA A 82 7.02 23.52 23.22
N LEU A 83 7.10 23.42 21.89
CA LEU A 83 6.51 24.40 21.00
C LEU A 83 4.98 24.35 21.03
N GLU A 84 4.35 25.49 21.28
CA GLU A 84 2.91 25.65 21.17
C GLU A 84 2.50 26.16 19.78
N GLY A 85 1.49 25.52 19.19
CA GLY A 85 0.91 25.93 17.92
C GLY A 85 1.57 25.30 16.68
N ASP A 86 0.72 24.96 15.71
CA ASP A 86 1.13 24.25 14.49
C ASP A 86 2.12 25.07 13.64
N ASP A 87 1.95 26.39 13.57
CA ASP A 87 2.83 27.24 12.75
C ASP A 87 4.25 27.35 13.34
N ALA A 88 4.39 27.43 14.67
CA ALA A 88 5.70 27.44 15.33
C ALA A 88 6.45 26.11 15.14
N LYS A 89 5.75 24.98 15.34
CA LYS A 89 6.28 23.64 15.03
C LYS A 89 6.72 23.52 13.57
N ARG A 90 5.92 24.06 12.65
CA ARG A 90 6.21 24.01 11.21
C ARG A 90 7.44 24.84 10.85
N GLU A 91 7.62 26.04 11.41
CA GLU A 91 8.83 26.83 11.19
C GLU A 91 10.08 26.19 11.81
N TYR A 92 9.95 25.61 13.00
CA TYR A 92 11.05 24.86 13.62
C TYR A 92 11.51 23.71 12.72
N VAL A 93 10.58 22.89 12.22
CA VAL A 93 10.87 21.79 11.28
C VAL A 93 11.61 22.31 10.05
N LYS A 94 11.10 23.37 9.41
CA LYS A 94 11.73 23.95 8.22
C LYS A 94 13.17 24.44 8.47
N SER A 95 13.48 24.86 9.69
CA SER A 95 14.81 25.35 10.06
C SER A 95 15.85 24.23 10.24
N LYS A 96 15.40 22.99 10.46
CA LYS A 96 16.25 21.83 10.74
C LYS A 96 16.44 20.89 9.56
N LEU A 97 15.52 20.91 8.59
CA LEU A 97 15.56 20.08 7.39
C LEU A 97 16.64 20.54 6.40
N THR A 98 17.13 19.59 5.58
CA THR A 98 17.96 19.94 4.42
C THR A 98 17.18 20.80 3.42
N ALA A 99 17.86 21.52 2.52
CA ALA A 99 17.21 22.41 1.57
C ALA A 99 16.15 21.68 0.70
N ALA A 100 16.48 20.49 0.21
CA ALA A 100 15.58 19.65 -0.58
C ALA A 100 14.37 19.14 0.23
N SER A 101 14.61 18.59 1.43
CA SER A 101 13.54 18.12 2.32
C SER A 101 12.62 19.27 2.75
N CYS A 102 13.18 20.46 2.99
CA CYS A 102 12.44 21.66 3.34
C CYS A 102 11.58 22.18 2.18
N GLU A 103 12.07 22.14 0.95
CA GLU A 103 11.28 22.47 -0.25
C GLU A 103 10.09 21.51 -0.42
N LEU A 104 10.34 20.20 -0.32
CA LEU A 104 9.28 19.19 -0.35
C LEU A 104 8.25 19.42 0.76
N TYR A 105 8.71 19.61 2.00
CA TYR A 105 7.84 19.86 3.15
C TYR A 105 6.98 21.14 3.01
N ARG A 106 7.51 22.18 2.33
CA ARG A 106 6.73 23.40 2.00
C ARG A 106 5.65 23.13 0.96
N SER A 107 5.90 22.23 0.02
CA SER A 107 4.95 21.87 -1.04
C SER A 107 3.75 21.06 -0.54
N LEU A 108 3.92 20.33 0.58
CA LEU A 108 2.86 19.52 1.17
C LEU A 108 1.71 20.38 1.73
N PRO A 109 0.47 19.89 1.64
CA PRO A 109 -0.66 20.44 2.39
C PRO A 109 -0.36 20.55 3.89
N LYS A 110 -0.85 21.61 4.53
CA LYS A 110 -0.58 21.86 5.96
C LYS A 110 -1.01 20.69 6.86
N GLY A 111 -2.15 20.06 6.56
CA GLY A 111 -2.66 18.91 7.32
C GLY A 111 -1.74 17.69 7.24
N ILE A 112 -1.23 17.39 6.05
CA ILE A 112 -0.31 16.27 5.81
C ILE A 112 1.07 16.54 6.42
N ALA A 113 1.58 17.75 6.26
CA ALA A 113 2.83 18.19 6.89
C ALA A 113 2.77 18.02 8.42
N LYS A 114 1.62 18.35 9.04
CA LYS A 114 1.37 18.13 10.46
C LYS A 114 1.38 16.63 10.81
N GLN A 115 0.72 15.78 10.02
CA GLN A 115 0.66 14.33 10.25
C GLN A 115 2.07 13.70 10.27
N LEU A 116 3.01 14.17 9.43
CA LEU A 116 4.40 13.70 9.43
C LEU A 116 5.18 14.03 10.71
N THR A 117 4.68 14.99 11.50
CA THR A 117 5.30 15.45 12.75
C THR A 117 4.57 14.98 14.02
N LEU A 118 3.57 14.10 13.87
CA LEU A 118 2.87 13.48 14.99
C LEU A 118 3.74 12.45 15.72
N ASP A 119 3.23 11.98 16.85
CA ASP A 119 3.90 11.01 17.72
C ASP A 119 4.35 9.75 16.97
N ARG A 120 5.51 9.25 17.36
CA ARG A 120 6.14 8.07 16.76
C ARG A 120 5.61 6.78 17.38
N ASP A 121 5.71 5.69 16.62
CA ASP A 121 5.41 4.35 17.14
C ASP A 121 6.44 3.91 18.21
N PRO A 122 6.21 2.79 18.94
CA PRO A 122 7.16 2.27 19.93
C PRO A 122 8.55 1.92 19.36
N HIS A 123 8.72 1.95 18.05
CA HIS A 123 9.97 1.71 17.32
C HIS A 123 10.55 3.00 16.73
N GLY A 124 10.03 4.18 17.09
CA GLY A 124 10.53 5.49 16.66
C GLY A 124 10.18 5.88 15.21
N ASN A 125 9.28 5.15 14.55
CA ASN A 125 8.89 5.44 13.16
C ASN A 125 7.63 6.31 13.10
N VAL A 126 7.49 7.09 12.03
CA VAL A 126 6.23 7.74 11.67
C VAL A 126 5.15 6.66 11.58
N MET A 127 3.99 6.90 12.19
CA MET A 127 2.82 6.06 11.98
C MET A 127 2.24 6.34 10.59
N VAL A 128 2.78 5.68 9.56
CA VAL A 128 2.34 5.90 8.16
C VAL A 128 0.87 5.56 7.96
N SER A 129 0.31 4.67 8.78
CA SER A 129 -1.12 4.39 8.81
C SER A 129 -2.02 5.55 9.23
N GLN A 130 -1.45 6.58 9.85
CA GLN A 130 -2.17 7.81 10.20
C GLN A 130 -2.03 8.89 9.14
N ILE A 131 -1.23 8.65 8.09
CA ILE A 131 -1.06 9.60 7.01
C ILE A 131 -2.13 9.35 5.97
N GLU A 132 -2.96 10.37 5.78
CA GLU A 132 -4.08 10.36 4.85
C GLU A 132 -3.56 10.59 3.41
N THR A 133 -2.79 9.61 2.91
CA THR A 133 -2.13 9.65 1.60
C THR A 133 -3.12 9.88 0.47
N GLU A 134 -4.35 9.37 0.59
CA GLU A 134 -5.41 9.60 -0.37
C GLU A 134 -5.87 11.06 -0.38
N LYS A 135 -5.95 11.72 0.77
CA LYS A 135 -6.29 13.15 0.85
C LYS A 135 -5.17 14.03 0.31
N LEU A 136 -3.91 13.67 0.58
CA LEU A 136 -2.74 14.31 -0.03
C LEU A 136 -2.86 14.32 -1.56
N LEU A 137 -3.09 13.15 -2.16
CA LEU A 137 -3.20 13.00 -3.61
C LEU A 137 -4.42 13.75 -4.16
N ILE A 138 -5.57 13.71 -3.48
CA ILE A 138 -6.77 14.47 -3.87
C ILE A 138 -6.48 15.97 -3.94
N GLU A 139 -5.86 16.55 -2.91
CA GLU A 139 -5.58 17.99 -2.88
C GLU A 139 -4.60 18.40 -3.99
N MET A 140 -3.57 17.60 -4.22
CA MET A 140 -2.58 17.86 -5.28
C MET A 140 -3.18 17.72 -6.69
N VAL A 141 -3.97 16.66 -6.93
CA VAL A 141 -4.71 16.46 -8.18
C VAL A 141 -5.69 17.60 -8.42
N GLN A 142 -6.45 18.03 -7.40
CA GLN A 142 -7.39 19.14 -7.52
C GLN A 142 -6.68 20.45 -7.89
N LYS A 143 -5.54 20.76 -7.23
CA LYS A 143 -4.72 21.93 -7.56
C LYS A 143 -4.22 21.86 -9.01
N ARG A 144 -3.76 20.69 -9.45
CA ARG A 144 -3.26 20.49 -10.81
C ARG A 144 -4.36 20.62 -11.87
N LEU A 145 -5.51 19.98 -11.66
CA LEU A 145 -6.67 20.09 -12.56
C LEU A 145 -7.20 21.54 -12.64
N ALA A 146 -7.13 22.31 -11.55
CA ALA A 146 -7.49 23.73 -11.58
C ALA A 146 -6.55 24.55 -12.48
N GLN A 147 -5.25 24.27 -12.46
CA GLN A 147 -4.28 24.89 -13.38
C GLN A 147 -4.58 24.53 -14.84
N LEU A 148 -4.85 23.25 -15.13
CA LEU A 148 -5.23 22.80 -16.49
C LEU A 148 -6.54 23.41 -16.96
N LYS A 149 -7.50 23.60 -16.03
CA LYS A 149 -8.76 24.29 -16.33
C LYS A 149 -8.54 25.77 -16.67
N ALA A 150 -7.67 26.46 -15.93
CA ALA A 150 -7.29 27.83 -16.23
C ALA A 150 -6.55 27.95 -17.58
N ALA A 151 -5.77 26.94 -17.96
CA ALA A 151 -5.11 26.83 -19.25
C ALA A 151 -6.05 26.38 -20.40
N GLY A 152 -7.29 25.99 -20.11
CA GLY A 152 -8.27 25.54 -21.10
C GLY A 152 -8.09 24.10 -21.59
N THR A 153 -7.14 23.34 -21.02
CA THR A 153 -6.83 21.95 -21.39
C THR A 153 -7.58 20.91 -20.57
N TYR A 154 -8.31 21.32 -19.52
CA TYR A 154 -9.24 20.46 -18.78
C TYR A 154 -10.62 21.10 -18.68
N LYS A 155 -11.65 20.42 -19.21
CA LYS A 155 -13.04 20.91 -19.24
C LYS A 155 -13.97 20.12 -18.31
N GLY A 156 -13.45 19.09 -17.65
CA GLY A 156 -14.22 18.20 -16.78
C GLY A 156 -14.61 18.82 -15.44
N LYS A 157 -15.37 18.04 -14.67
CA LYS A 157 -15.69 18.31 -13.28
C LYS A 157 -14.97 17.27 -12.42
N PHE A 158 -14.26 17.74 -11.40
CA PHE A 158 -13.60 16.89 -10.43
C PHE A 158 -14.26 17.07 -9.06
N ALA A 159 -14.79 15.98 -8.51
CA ALA A 159 -15.31 15.89 -7.17
C ALA A 159 -14.84 14.55 -6.59
N ALA A 160 -13.98 14.61 -5.57
CA ALA A 160 -13.38 13.42 -4.99
C ALA A 160 -14.15 12.94 -3.76
N LEU A 161 -14.24 11.62 -3.63
CA LEU A 161 -14.63 10.93 -2.40
C LEU A 161 -13.47 10.05 -1.99
N ASN A 162 -13.09 10.10 -0.72
CA ASN A 162 -12.02 9.26 -0.18
C ASN A 162 -12.59 8.17 0.73
N HIS A 163 -11.97 7.00 0.68
CA HIS A 163 -12.31 5.85 1.50
C HIS A 163 -11.01 5.20 1.99
N PHE A 164 -11.01 4.72 3.22
CA PHE A 164 -9.89 4.01 3.80
C PHE A 164 -10.40 2.67 4.36
N PHE A 165 -10.20 1.61 3.59
CA PHE A 165 -10.61 0.26 3.96
C PHE A 165 -9.42 -0.49 4.56
N GLY A 166 -9.55 -0.90 5.81
CA GLY A 166 -8.52 -1.60 6.56
C GLY A 166 -9.09 -2.39 7.73
N TYR A 167 -9.48 -1.71 8.81
CA TYR A 167 -9.92 -2.34 10.06
C TYR A 167 -11.10 -3.30 9.88
N GLU A 168 -12.07 -2.94 9.04
CA GLU A 168 -13.26 -3.75 8.77
C GLU A 168 -12.95 -5.09 8.11
N GLY A 169 -11.82 -5.21 7.41
CA GLY A 169 -11.40 -6.46 6.77
C GLY A 169 -10.61 -7.39 7.69
N ARG A 170 -10.04 -6.88 8.80
CA ARG A 170 -9.11 -7.64 9.66
C ARG A 170 -9.80 -8.58 10.64
N CYS A 171 -11.07 -8.33 10.95
CA CYS A 171 -11.89 -9.15 11.85
C CYS A 171 -13.19 -9.63 11.19
N ALA A 172 -13.20 -9.74 9.86
CA ALA A 172 -14.28 -10.37 9.12
C ALA A 172 -14.27 -11.90 9.33
N MET A 173 -15.39 -12.55 9.01
CA MET A 173 -15.44 -14.02 8.98
C MET A 173 -14.48 -14.53 7.90
N PRO A 174 -13.58 -15.49 8.20
CA PRO A 174 -12.59 -15.97 7.25
C PRO A 174 -13.28 -16.71 6.10
N SER A 175 -12.77 -16.56 4.88
CA SER A 175 -13.19 -17.36 3.72
C SER A 175 -13.02 -18.87 3.99
N ASN A 176 -13.66 -19.74 3.20
CA ASN A 176 -13.42 -21.19 3.31
C ASN A 176 -11.93 -21.51 3.12
N PHE A 177 -11.27 -20.84 2.17
CA PHE A 177 -9.82 -20.95 1.97
C PHE A 177 -9.03 -20.64 3.25
N ASP A 178 -9.28 -19.49 3.88
CA ASP A 178 -8.56 -19.11 5.11
C ASP A 178 -8.93 -19.99 6.31
N ALA A 179 -10.18 -20.45 6.39
CA ALA A 179 -10.63 -21.36 7.44
C ALA A 179 -9.88 -22.70 7.35
N ASP A 180 -9.83 -23.30 6.17
CA ASP A 180 -9.10 -24.54 5.91
C ASP A 180 -7.60 -24.35 6.11
N TYR A 181 -7.05 -23.25 5.59
CA TYR A 181 -5.61 -22.95 5.67
C TYR A 181 -5.16 -22.74 7.10
N CYS A 182 -5.86 -21.90 7.87
CA CYS A 182 -5.53 -21.64 9.28
C CYS A 182 -5.68 -22.89 10.14
N TYR A 183 -6.73 -23.69 9.92
CA TYR A 183 -6.92 -24.96 10.63
C TYR A 183 -5.77 -25.93 10.32
N SER A 184 -5.41 -26.06 9.03
CA SER A 184 -4.31 -26.92 8.58
C SER A 184 -2.97 -26.49 9.16
N LEU A 185 -2.69 -25.19 9.25
CA LEU A 185 -1.48 -24.66 9.89
C LEU A 185 -1.40 -25.02 11.37
N GLY A 186 -2.50 -24.85 12.11
CA GLY A 186 -2.58 -25.21 13.53
C GLY A 186 -2.33 -26.70 13.76
N ASN A 187 -2.96 -27.56 12.96
CA ASN A 187 -2.75 -29.01 13.01
C ASN A 187 -1.31 -29.39 12.65
N THR A 188 -0.74 -28.75 11.61
CA THR A 188 0.66 -28.95 11.19
C THR A 188 1.64 -28.57 12.31
N ALA A 189 1.40 -27.46 13.00
CA ALA A 189 2.23 -27.04 14.13
C ALA A 189 2.21 -28.08 15.27
N ALA A 190 1.04 -28.65 15.59
CA ALA A 190 0.93 -29.71 16.59
C ALA A 190 1.75 -30.96 16.20
N HIS A 191 1.74 -31.36 14.94
CA HIS A 191 2.55 -32.48 14.44
C HIS A 191 4.05 -32.18 14.49
N LEU A 192 4.47 -30.95 14.17
CA LEU A 192 5.88 -30.52 14.30
C LEU A 192 6.35 -30.61 15.76
N ILE A 193 5.51 -30.19 16.72
CA ILE A 193 5.80 -30.28 18.15
C ILE A 193 5.90 -31.75 18.58
N ALA A 194 4.94 -32.59 18.19
CA ALA A 194 4.95 -34.02 18.50
C ALA A 194 6.19 -34.74 17.95
N ALA A 195 6.72 -34.28 16.82
CA ALA A 195 7.96 -34.76 16.21
C ALA A 195 9.24 -34.12 16.81
N GLY A 196 9.12 -33.36 17.91
CA GLY A 196 10.25 -32.75 18.62
C GLY A 196 10.94 -31.61 17.87
N LYS A 197 10.24 -30.92 16.96
CA LYS A 197 10.81 -29.80 16.19
C LYS A 197 10.64 -28.47 16.93
N THR A 198 11.63 -27.58 16.81
CA THR A 198 11.63 -26.21 17.35
C THR A 198 12.29 -25.24 16.37
N GLY A 199 11.90 -23.96 16.39
CA GLY A 199 12.41 -22.95 15.46
C GLY A 199 11.90 -23.10 14.02
N TYR A 200 10.81 -23.82 13.81
CA TYR A 200 10.14 -23.99 12.51
C TYR A 200 8.84 -23.19 12.47
N MET A 201 8.53 -22.63 11.29
CA MET A 201 7.21 -22.13 10.94
C MET A 201 6.42 -23.26 10.28
N ALA A 202 5.17 -23.46 10.69
CA ALA A 202 4.26 -24.39 10.03
C ALA A 202 3.97 -23.90 8.61
N LEU A 203 3.92 -24.83 7.66
CA LEU A 203 3.76 -24.54 6.23
C LEU A 203 2.72 -25.48 5.62
N VAL A 204 1.93 -24.96 4.70
CA VAL A 204 1.07 -25.76 3.81
C VAL A 204 1.35 -25.35 2.36
N LYS A 205 1.55 -26.32 1.48
CA LYS A 205 1.83 -26.13 0.04
C LYS A 205 0.64 -26.59 -0.82
N ASN A 206 0.71 -26.26 -2.11
CA ASN A 206 -0.31 -26.55 -3.13
C ASN A 206 -1.64 -25.83 -2.89
N LEU A 207 -1.59 -24.60 -2.39
CA LEU A 207 -2.76 -23.82 -1.96
C LEU A 207 -3.74 -23.45 -3.09
N THR A 208 -3.39 -23.66 -4.36
CA THR A 208 -4.32 -23.52 -5.49
C THR A 208 -5.09 -24.81 -5.83
N LYS A 209 -4.76 -25.93 -5.18
CA LYS A 209 -5.47 -27.21 -5.28
C LYS A 209 -6.55 -27.31 -4.21
N PRO A 210 -7.52 -28.23 -4.35
CA PRO A 210 -8.45 -28.56 -3.27
C PRO A 210 -7.72 -28.87 -1.95
N ALA A 211 -8.32 -28.53 -0.81
CA ALA A 211 -7.68 -28.67 0.51
C ALA A 211 -7.20 -30.11 0.81
N SER A 212 -7.87 -31.12 0.24
CA SER A 212 -7.49 -32.53 0.34
C SER A 212 -6.14 -32.88 -0.33
N GLU A 213 -5.64 -32.02 -1.22
CA GLU A 213 -4.37 -32.19 -1.95
C GLU A 213 -3.24 -31.31 -1.40
N TRP A 214 -3.50 -30.57 -0.32
CA TRP A 214 -2.50 -29.74 0.32
C TRP A 214 -1.43 -30.56 1.02
N VAL A 215 -0.20 -30.05 1.01
CA VAL A 215 0.96 -30.73 1.61
C VAL A 215 1.45 -29.94 2.81
N ALA A 216 1.27 -30.51 4.00
CA ALA A 216 1.77 -29.95 5.25
C ALA A 216 3.29 -30.14 5.42
N GLY A 217 3.94 -29.21 6.11
CA GLY A 217 5.36 -29.27 6.41
C GLY A 217 5.82 -28.19 7.39
N GLY A 218 7.15 -28.04 7.50
CA GLY A 218 7.76 -26.99 8.31
C GLY A 218 8.96 -26.37 7.60
N VAL A 219 9.16 -25.08 7.80
CA VAL A 219 10.31 -24.33 7.28
C VAL A 219 11.10 -23.71 8.43
N PRO A 220 12.44 -23.86 8.50
CA PRO A 220 13.25 -23.23 9.54
C PRO A 220 13.12 -21.70 9.49
N VAL A 221 12.82 -21.03 10.60
CA VAL A 221 12.57 -19.58 10.59
C VAL A 221 13.80 -18.78 10.14
N THR A 222 14.99 -19.27 10.44
CA THR A 222 16.26 -18.60 10.15
C THR A 222 16.53 -18.38 8.65
N MET A 223 15.95 -19.19 7.76
CA MET A 223 16.16 -19.03 6.32
C MET A 223 15.40 -17.84 5.72
N MET A 224 14.44 -17.28 6.46
CA MET A 224 13.68 -16.09 6.07
C MET A 224 14.25 -14.80 6.69
N MET A 225 15.34 -14.91 7.46
CA MET A 225 15.90 -13.79 8.20
C MET A 225 17.01 -13.09 7.40
N ASN A 226 17.08 -11.77 7.55
CA ASN A 226 18.19 -10.92 7.14
C ASN A 226 18.65 -10.05 8.34
N MET A 227 19.65 -9.19 8.12
CA MET A 227 20.09 -8.21 9.10
C MET A 227 19.63 -6.80 8.70
N GLU A 228 18.84 -6.16 9.56
CA GLU A 228 18.39 -4.76 9.39
C GLU A 228 18.91 -3.87 10.52
N ARG A 229 19.20 -2.60 10.21
CA ARG A 229 19.60 -1.62 11.23
C ARG A 229 18.35 -1.00 11.86
N ARG A 230 18.15 -1.18 13.17
CA ARG A 230 17.05 -0.59 13.96
C ARG A 230 17.60 0.10 15.20
N HIS A 231 17.24 1.37 15.42
CA HIS A 231 17.81 2.22 16.49
C HIS A 231 19.35 2.17 16.51
N GLY A 232 19.98 2.34 15.35
CA GLY A 232 21.45 2.35 15.20
C GLY A 232 22.16 1.01 15.34
N LYS A 233 21.46 -0.09 15.69
CA LYS A 233 22.04 -1.44 15.88
C LYS A 233 21.54 -2.42 14.82
N MET A 234 22.40 -3.34 14.39
CA MET A 234 22.02 -4.44 13.49
C MET A 234 21.22 -5.49 14.28
N LYS A 235 20.04 -5.85 13.80
CA LYS A 235 19.17 -6.87 14.40
C LYS A 235 18.72 -7.88 13.34
N PRO A 236 18.65 -9.18 13.67
CA PRO A 236 18.12 -10.19 12.77
C PRO A 236 16.59 -10.06 12.72
N VAL A 237 16.02 -9.98 11.53
CA VAL A 237 14.57 -9.82 11.31
C VAL A 237 14.11 -10.62 10.10
N ILE A 238 12.83 -10.96 10.01
CA ILE A 238 12.26 -11.58 8.81
C ILE A 238 12.13 -10.50 7.73
N GLN A 239 12.69 -10.76 6.55
CA GLN A 239 12.60 -9.84 5.43
C GLN A 239 11.15 -9.73 4.94
N LYS A 240 10.66 -8.50 4.77
CA LYS A 240 9.34 -8.27 4.15
C LYS A 240 9.39 -8.71 2.69
N ALA A 241 8.48 -9.59 2.29
CA ALA A 241 8.22 -9.89 0.88
C ALA A 241 7.30 -8.80 0.30
N LEU A 242 7.85 -8.01 -0.61
CA LEU A 242 7.15 -6.95 -1.33
C LEU A 242 6.65 -7.47 -2.69
N VAL A 243 5.86 -6.67 -3.41
CA VAL A 243 5.43 -7.04 -4.77
C VAL A 243 6.64 -7.23 -5.68
N ASP A 244 6.77 -8.43 -6.27
CA ASP A 244 7.77 -8.68 -7.31
C ASP A 244 7.30 -8.09 -8.66
N LEU A 245 8.00 -7.05 -9.12
CA LEU A 245 7.72 -6.39 -10.40
C LEU A 245 8.02 -7.28 -11.62
N ASN A 246 8.73 -8.40 -11.43
CA ASN A 246 8.92 -9.41 -12.46
C ASN A 246 7.93 -10.59 -12.32
N GLY A 247 7.15 -10.61 -11.23
CA GLY A 247 6.16 -11.63 -10.94
C GLY A 247 4.95 -11.57 -11.87
N ALA A 248 4.31 -12.72 -12.06
CA ALA A 248 3.12 -12.84 -12.90
C ALA A 248 1.96 -11.91 -12.47
N PRO A 249 1.67 -11.70 -11.16
CA PRO A 249 0.61 -10.78 -10.74
C PRO A 249 0.82 -9.34 -11.22
N PHE A 250 2.02 -8.79 -11.02
CA PHE A 250 2.32 -7.42 -11.46
C PHE A 250 2.36 -7.31 -12.98
N LYS A 251 2.96 -8.28 -13.68
CA LYS A 251 2.97 -8.30 -15.15
C LYS A 251 1.57 -8.32 -15.74
N TYR A 252 0.63 -9.05 -15.13
CA TYR A 252 -0.77 -9.05 -15.53
C TYR A 252 -1.39 -7.65 -15.37
N LEU A 253 -1.24 -7.01 -14.21
CA LEU A 253 -1.70 -5.62 -14.01
C LEU A 253 -1.08 -4.68 -15.05
N ALA A 254 0.23 -4.74 -15.25
CA ALA A 254 0.96 -3.85 -16.15
C ALA A 254 0.49 -3.98 -17.61
N ALA A 255 0.14 -5.18 -18.06
CA ALA A 255 -0.36 -5.45 -19.40
C ALA A 255 -1.77 -4.92 -19.65
N HIS A 256 -2.62 -4.80 -18.62
CA HIS A 256 -4.04 -4.48 -18.79
C HIS A 256 -4.47 -3.12 -18.21
N ARG A 257 -3.68 -2.50 -17.33
CA ARG A 257 -4.07 -1.25 -16.64
C ARG A 257 -4.35 -0.07 -17.58
N ALA A 258 -3.75 -0.05 -18.77
CA ALA A 258 -4.03 0.97 -19.77
C ALA A 258 -5.47 0.83 -20.30
N ASP A 259 -5.92 -0.41 -20.55
CA ASP A 259 -7.29 -0.70 -20.96
C ASP A 259 -8.29 -0.43 -19.82
N TRP A 260 -7.90 -0.62 -18.56
CA TRP A 260 -8.79 -0.32 -17.41
C TRP A 260 -8.95 1.19 -17.17
N ALA A 261 -7.93 1.98 -17.52
CA ALA A 261 -7.99 3.43 -17.46
C ALA A 261 -8.92 4.02 -18.54
N ASP A 262 -9.15 3.27 -19.62
CA ASP A 262 -9.81 3.73 -20.82
C ASP A 262 -11.34 3.92 -20.68
N PRO A 263 -12.01 4.47 -21.72
CA PRO A 263 -13.45 4.72 -21.70
C PRO A 263 -14.37 3.48 -21.77
N GLN A 264 -13.85 2.25 -21.92
CA GLN A 264 -14.64 1.02 -22.10
C GLN A 264 -15.33 0.53 -20.82
N LEU A 265 -15.02 1.12 -19.65
CA LEU A 265 -15.64 0.81 -18.36
C LEU A 265 -15.51 -0.67 -17.95
N SER A 266 -14.29 -1.20 -17.98
CA SER A 266 -13.96 -2.61 -17.74
C SER A 266 -14.08 -3.09 -16.28
N TYR A 267 -14.89 -2.46 -15.43
CA TYR A 267 -14.97 -2.84 -14.01
C TYR A 267 -15.48 -4.27 -13.83
N ILE A 268 -14.89 -4.96 -12.85
CA ILE A 268 -15.41 -6.22 -12.33
C ILE A 268 -16.05 -5.96 -10.97
N TYR A 269 -17.21 -6.57 -10.74
CA TYR A 269 -18.00 -6.41 -9.52
C TYR A 269 -17.94 -7.70 -8.69
N PRO A 270 -16.87 -7.93 -7.91
CA PRO A 270 -16.81 -9.09 -7.02
C PRO A 270 -17.96 -9.00 -5.99
N GLY A 271 -18.64 -10.13 -5.79
CA GLY A 271 -19.71 -10.24 -4.79
C GLY A 271 -19.17 -10.44 -3.37
N PRO A 272 -20.06 -10.49 -2.36
CA PRO A 272 -19.68 -10.89 -1.00
C PRO A 272 -19.12 -12.31 -0.97
N ILE A 273 -18.24 -12.58 0.01
CA ILE A 273 -17.74 -13.94 0.27
C ILE A 273 -18.91 -14.89 0.47
N GLN A 274 -18.93 -15.99 -0.28
CA GLN A 274 -19.91 -17.06 -0.16
C GLN A 274 -19.32 -18.22 0.63
N TYR A 275 -20.07 -18.73 1.60
CA TYR A 275 -19.68 -19.87 2.45
C TYR A 275 -20.36 -21.18 2.04
N TYR A 276 -21.35 -21.07 1.16
CA TYR A 276 -22.18 -22.18 0.70
C TYR A 276 -22.35 -22.05 -0.81
N GLY A 277 -22.54 -23.19 -1.48
CA GLY A 277 -22.77 -23.25 -2.92
C GLY A 277 -21.63 -23.98 -3.64
N PRO A 278 -21.48 -23.73 -4.95
CA PRO A 278 -20.45 -24.38 -5.76
C PRO A 278 -19.03 -24.04 -5.28
N THR A 279 -18.16 -25.05 -5.26
CA THR A 279 -16.76 -24.93 -4.80
C THR A 279 -15.97 -23.92 -5.62
N GLU A 280 -16.30 -23.79 -6.91
CA GLU A 280 -15.72 -22.77 -7.79
C GLU A 280 -16.10 -21.34 -7.41
N VAL A 281 -16.96 -21.12 -6.41
CA VAL A 281 -17.29 -19.79 -5.87
C VAL A 281 -16.82 -19.66 -4.42
N CYS A 282 -17.15 -20.62 -3.54
CA CYS A 282 -16.88 -20.49 -2.12
C CYS A 282 -15.42 -20.79 -1.73
N ASP A 283 -14.71 -21.59 -2.53
CA ASP A 283 -13.35 -22.06 -2.21
C ASP A 283 -12.28 -21.42 -3.10
N GLN A 284 -12.62 -20.32 -3.79
CA GLN A 284 -11.67 -19.63 -4.68
C GLN A 284 -10.49 -19.02 -3.89
N PRO A 285 -9.24 -19.30 -4.28
CA PRO A 285 -8.09 -18.55 -3.79
C PRO A 285 -8.02 -17.15 -4.44
N THR A 286 -7.09 -16.32 -3.96
CA THR A 286 -6.83 -14.99 -4.53
C THR A 286 -6.32 -15.07 -5.97
N ARG A 287 -6.55 -14.00 -6.75
CA ARG A 287 -6.02 -13.90 -8.12
C ARG A 287 -4.49 -13.91 -8.13
N THR A 288 -3.88 -13.29 -7.12
CA THR A 288 -2.44 -13.29 -6.89
C THR A 288 -1.92 -14.73 -6.78
N LEU A 289 -2.51 -15.55 -5.90
CA LEU A 289 -2.06 -16.93 -5.72
C LEU A 289 -2.26 -17.78 -6.98
N MET A 290 -3.36 -17.58 -7.70
CA MET A 290 -3.60 -18.24 -8.98
C MET A 290 -2.54 -17.89 -10.02
N LEU A 291 -2.17 -16.61 -10.14
CA LEU A 291 -1.18 -16.14 -11.13
C LEU A 291 0.25 -16.56 -10.78
N GLU A 292 0.60 -16.65 -9.49
CA GLU A 292 1.92 -17.12 -9.05
C GLU A 292 2.15 -18.62 -9.29
N GLN A 293 1.08 -19.40 -9.38
CA GLN A 293 1.11 -20.85 -9.59
C GLN A 293 0.68 -21.27 -11.00
N ALA A 294 0.45 -20.31 -11.89
CA ALA A 294 0.00 -20.52 -13.28
C ALA A 294 1.11 -21.00 -14.21
#